data_AF-A0ABD3QNS1-F1
#
_entry.id   AF-A0ABD3QNS1-F1
#
_cell.length_a   1.000
_cell.length_b   1.000
_cell.length_c   1.000
_cell.angle_alpha   90.00
_cell.angle_beta   90.00
_cell.angle_gamma   90.00
#
_symmetry.space_group_name_H-M   'P 1'
#
loop_
_entity.id
_entity.type
_entity.pdbx_description
1 polymer ?
#
loop_
_entity_poly.entity_id
_entity_poly.type
_entity_poly.pdbx_seq_one_letter_code
_entity_poly.pdbx_strand_id
1 'polypeptide(L)'
;MKSAVSGMIAAAVAATSTAMVNPPPSESIVIQMSRAINLTKKANINPSVASDACALWASILTKQNNIPLPQDAMAAAHALYASALTRIGRDKDAIVEYQHSLQYLEQFQTTVTETEIDVRMGLGKSLQRLLRYRKAKNIFIDIACKCAGFGTLRQNHSEAVQRAVLCCLRLGDARSALKIINEFESVTANRTKDPEITGLKGVVSLQQSTSESDLNNARSLLLYAADNCDTILYKWLYIATRRKPKPSDFSLNQMNDGQGIQKFAEINNSAFDDPFLVYLDDKLLLHRVLRSFPEAQQFYPQSFVIPRELSQFQDACKNRDDNWMLKDRSGYGSHGNRVVSASVIKNSSSSESALCQQLIQPAMLLRGRKFSLRIYAIYFPKGKDLTREEERLEEVYISTNGLVKLASAEMDSNNPLDDQYMTNSGRGDGRSAMQYDLNYLRSELKKDNIIKYDSLWGEIEDAARLVMSKYIALRSEHFHLSSIKFECDDETDTPSICEHECLSCVPKILGFDFMLDASGQPWLLEVNRFPGLEPRSSMDSTVKANVLYDAWCTAASSLGLDVEVMDAIRPQGYKSYALVKLQTTY
;
A
#
# COMPACT_ATOMS: atom_id res chain seq x y z
N MET A 1 -1.35 -7.24 14.27
CA MET A 1 -2.23 -8.22 13.59
C MET A 1 -1.99 -9.62 14.15
N LYS A 2 -0.74 -10.06 14.35
CA LYS A 2 -0.44 -11.32 15.06
C LYS A 2 -0.96 -11.32 16.52
N SER A 3 -0.77 -10.25 17.29
CA SER A 3 -1.33 -10.09 18.64
C SER A 3 -2.86 -10.11 18.63
N ALA A 4 -3.45 -9.24 17.80
CA ALA A 4 -4.90 -9.09 17.67
C ALA A 4 -5.65 -10.39 17.35
N VAL A 5 -5.11 -11.16 16.40
CA VAL A 5 -5.71 -12.44 16.02
C VAL A 5 -5.53 -13.47 17.15
N SER A 6 -4.43 -13.44 17.90
CA SER A 6 -4.21 -14.34 19.03
C SER A 6 -5.22 -14.12 20.17
N GLY A 7 -5.54 -12.87 20.49
CA GLY A 7 -6.57 -12.52 21.48
C GLY A 7 -7.97 -12.99 21.05
N MET A 8 -8.35 -12.69 19.80
CA MET A 8 -9.64 -13.13 19.20
C MET A 8 -9.78 -14.66 19.18
N ILE A 9 -8.69 -15.38 18.90
CA ILE A 9 -8.65 -16.84 18.92
C ILE A 9 -8.86 -17.39 20.33
N ALA A 10 -8.19 -16.81 21.33
CA ALA A 10 -8.33 -17.27 22.71
C ALA A 10 -9.79 -17.11 23.19
N ALA A 11 -10.42 -15.98 22.87
CA ALA A 11 -11.84 -15.74 23.15
C ALA A 11 -12.75 -16.74 22.42
N ALA A 12 -12.51 -17.00 21.12
CA ALA A 12 -13.29 -17.95 20.34
C ALA A 12 -13.18 -19.39 20.87
N VAL A 13 -11.97 -19.82 21.27
CA VAL A 13 -11.73 -21.16 21.84
C VAL A 13 -12.45 -21.31 23.18
N ALA A 14 -12.38 -20.29 24.05
CA ALA A 14 -13.10 -20.28 25.32
C ALA A 14 -14.62 -20.39 25.11
N ALA A 15 -15.18 -19.62 24.17
CA ALA A 15 -16.61 -19.63 23.86
C ALA A 15 -17.09 -20.95 23.20
N THR A 16 -16.24 -21.64 22.44
CA THR A 16 -16.59 -22.97 21.89
C THR A 16 -16.60 -24.08 22.94
N SER A 17 -15.84 -23.94 24.03
CA SER A 17 -15.75 -24.95 25.09
C SER A 17 -17.00 -25.02 25.99
N THR A 18 -17.76 -23.93 26.08
CA THR A 18 -19.00 -23.83 26.87
C THR A 18 -20.25 -24.33 26.14
N ALA A 19 -20.17 -24.67 24.85
CA ALA A 19 -21.32 -25.03 24.01
C ALA A 19 -21.58 -26.55 23.84
N MET A 20 -21.01 -27.43 24.68
CA MET A 20 -21.20 -28.88 24.56
C MET A 20 -22.49 -29.39 25.24
N VAL A 21 -23.60 -29.42 24.49
CA VAL A 21 -24.70 -30.38 24.72
C VAL A 21 -25.22 -30.88 23.35
N ASN A 22 -24.77 -32.10 22.97
CA ASN A 22 -25.19 -33.00 21.87
C ASN A 22 -25.63 -32.44 20.49
N PRO A 23 -24.95 -32.80 19.38
CA PRO A 23 -25.49 -32.69 18.02
C PRO A 23 -25.63 -34.03 17.25
N PRO A 24 -26.51 -34.10 16.22
CA PRO A 24 -26.72 -35.25 15.31
C PRO A 24 -25.73 -35.20 14.10
N PRO A 25 -25.79 -36.10 13.07
CA PRO A 25 -24.64 -36.51 12.24
C PRO A 25 -24.27 -35.57 11.06
N SER A 26 -24.55 -34.27 11.18
CA SER A 26 -23.93 -33.23 10.35
C SER A 26 -22.82 -32.55 11.16
N GLU A 27 -21.72 -32.13 10.53
CA GLU A 27 -20.59 -31.50 11.23
C GLU A 27 -21.08 -30.35 12.12
N SER A 28 -20.98 -30.51 13.44
CA SER A 28 -21.46 -29.53 14.43
C SER A 28 -20.90 -28.13 14.13
N ILE A 29 -21.70 -27.08 14.36
CA ILE A 29 -21.28 -25.68 14.18
C ILE A 29 -19.97 -25.37 14.93
N VAL A 30 -19.76 -26.01 16.08
CA VAL A 30 -18.53 -25.90 16.89
C VAL A 30 -17.31 -26.43 16.14
N ILE A 31 -17.45 -27.55 15.42
CA ILE A 31 -16.38 -28.14 14.62
C ILE A 31 -16.09 -27.25 13.41
N GLN A 32 -17.14 -26.72 12.76
CA GLN A 32 -16.99 -25.77 11.65
C GLN A 32 -16.26 -24.50 12.10
N MET A 33 -16.62 -23.91 13.25
CA MET A 33 -15.92 -22.76 13.83
C MET A 33 -14.47 -23.07 14.16
N SER A 34 -14.19 -24.22 14.77
CA SER A 34 -12.82 -24.66 15.08
C SER A 34 -11.96 -24.78 13.81
N ARG A 35 -12.55 -25.33 12.73
CA ARG A 35 -11.91 -25.41 11.42
C ARG A 35 -11.68 -24.02 10.82
N ALA A 36 -12.67 -23.13 10.89
CA ALA A 36 -12.58 -21.76 10.39
C ALA A 36 -11.47 -20.97 11.12
N ILE A 37 -11.40 -21.09 12.45
CA ILE A 37 -10.33 -20.51 13.27
C ILE A 37 -8.95 -21.02 12.81
N ASN A 38 -8.81 -22.33 12.58
CA ASN A 38 -7.56 -22.92 12.13
C ASN A 38 -7.18 -22.47 10.70
N LEU A 39 -8.15 -22.32 9.81
CA LEU A 39 -7.91 -21.76 8.48
C LEU A 39 -7.50 -20.29 8.57
N THR A 40 -8.14 -19.48 9.40
CA THR A 40 -7.73 -18.08 9.65
C THR A 40 -6.32 -17.99 10.24
N LYS A 41 -5.95 -18.89 11.15
CA LYS A 41 -4.56 -19.00 11.66
C LYS A 41 -3.57 -19.29 10.55
N LYS A 42 -3.86 -20.28 9.69
CA LYS A 42 -3.03 -20.63 8.54
C LYS A 42 -2.94 -19.48 7.54
N ALA A 43 -4.03 -18.75 7.34
CA ALA A 43 -4.12 -17.57 6.47
C ALA A 43 -3.14 -16.44 6.87
N ASN A 44 -2.75 -16.37 8.15
CA ASN A 44 -1.72 -15.42 8.59
C ASN A 44 -0.31 -15.73 8.07
N ILE A 45 -0.05 -16.99 7.69
CA ILE A 45 1.23 -17.46 7.18
C ILE A 45 1.13 -17.63 5.66
N ASN A 46 0.04 -18.22 5.18
CA ASN A 46 -0.22 -18.45 3.77
C ASN A 46 -1.56 -17.80 3.36
N PRO A 47 -1.53 -16.63 2.72
CA PRO A 47 -2.73 -15.94 2.24
C PRO A 47 -3.60 -16.77 1.29
N SER A 48 -3.07 -17.83 0.65
CA SER A 48 -3.89 -18.70 -0.22
C SER A 48 -5.00 -19.44 0.54
N VAL A 49 -4.83 -19.65 1.85
CA VAL A 49 -5.83 -20.33 2.68
C VAL A 49 -6.90 -19.35 3.19
N ALA A 50 -6.70 -18.05 2.98
CA ALA A 50 -7.63 -17.02 3.44
C ALA A 50 -8.97 -17.06 2.69
N SER A 51 -8.97 -17.48 1.42
CA SER A 51 -10.20 -17.63 0.62
C SER A 51 -11.11 -18.71 1.22
N ASP A 52 -10.53 -19.88 1.54
CA ASP A 52 -11.24 -20.98 2.20
C ASP A 52 -11.79 -20.57 3.57
N ALA A 53 -10.99 -19.82 4.34
CA ALA A 53 -11.42 -19.27 5.62
C ALA A 53 -12.64 -18.35 5.44
N CYS A 54 -12.62 -17.45 4.46
CA CYS A 54 -13.72 -16.55 4.17
C CYS A 54 -15.00 -17.31 3.78
N ALA A 55 -14.89 -18.29 2.88
CA ALA A 55 -16.03 -19.09 2.44
C ALA A 55 -16.67 -19.84 3.61
N LEU A 56 -15.86 -20.42 4.49
CA LEU A 56 -16.35 -21.13 5.67
C LEU A 56 -17.01 -20.18 6.68
N TRP A 57 -16.41 -19.03 6.98
CA TRP A 57 -17.00 -18.03 7.85
C TRP A 57 -18.33 -17.50 7.32
N ALA A 58 -18.41 -17.17 6.03
CA ALA A 58 -19.65 -16.76 5.38
C ALA A 58 -20.74 -17.84 5.51
N SER A 59 -20.40 -19.12 5.31
CA SER A 59 -21.34 -20.23 5.50
C SER A 59 -21.79 -20.35 6.97
N ILE A 60 -20.90 -20.16 7.94
CA ILE A 60 -21.25 -20.25 9.37
C ILE A 60 -22.22 -19.14 9.75
N LEU A 61 -21.93 -17.90 9.37
CA LEU A 61 -22.72 -16.72 9.73
C LEU A 61 -24.10 -16.69 9.03
N THR A 62 -24.21 -17.23 7.81
CA THR A 62 -25.49 -17.32 7.08
C THR A 62 -26.42 -18.43 7.59
N LYS A 63 -25.87 -19.53 8.13
CA LYS A 63 -26.65 -20.69 8.61
C LYS A 63 -27.20 -20.55 10.04
N GLN A 64 -26.99 -19.41 10.70
CA GLN A 64 -27.32 -19.22 12.11
C GLN A 64 -28.81 -19.18 12.44
N ASN A 65 -29.69 -19.09 11.43
CA ASN A 65 -31.13 -19.11 11.64
C ASN A 65 -31.64 -20.39 12.35
N ASN A 66 -30.83 -21.44 12.48
CA ASN A 66 -31.22 -22.70 13.11
C ASN A 66 -30.62 -22.96 14.51
N ILE A 67 -29.50 -22.34 14.89
CA ILE A 67 -28.85 -22.48 16.22
C ILE A 67 -28.16 -21.15 16.59
N PRO A 68 -28.67 -20.36 17.54
CA PRO A 68 -28.06 -19.10 17.93
C PRO A 68 -26.76 -19.34 18.70
N LEU A 69 -25.66 -18.71 18.24
CA LEU A 69 -24.38 -18.71 18.97
C LEU A 69 -24.43 -17.71 20.14
N PRO A 70 -23.66 -17.95 21.22
CA PRO A 70 -23.44 -16.94 22.27
C PRO A 70 -22.90 -15.63 21.69
N GLN A 71 -23.21 -14.51 22.32
CA GLN A 71 -22.81 -13.17 21.89
C GLN A 71 -21.29 -13.01 21.73
N ASP A 72 -20.49 -13.54 22.66
CA ASP A 72 -19.03 -13.50 22.56
C ASP A 72 -18.51 -14.32 21.38
N ALA A 73 -19.16 -15.45 21.08
CA ALA A 73 -18.84 -16.27 19.91
C ALA A 73 -19.21 -15.55 18.61
N MET A 74 -20.31 -14.77 18.60
CA MET A 74 -20.69 -13.91 17.48
C MET A 74 -19.68 -12.81 17.23
N ALA A 75 -19.30 -12.08 18.28
CA ALA A 75 -18.28 -11.05 18.20
C ALA A 75 -16.98 -11.60 17.62
N ALA A 76 -16.51 -12.75 18.12
CA ALA A 76 -15.29 -13.38 17.64
C ALA A 76 -15.40 -13.91 16.20
N ALA A 77 -16.55 -14.49 15.82
CA ALA A 77 -16.77 -14.99 14.46
C ALA A 77 -16.70 -13.87 13.43
N HIS A 78 -17.41 -12.75 13.66
CA HIS A 78 -17.36 -11.58 12.80
C HIS A 78 -15.94 -10.97 12.74
N ALA A 79 -15.23 -10.88 13.87
CA ALA A 79 -13.86 -10.36 13.91
C ALA A 79 -12.87 -11.21 13.11
N LEU A 80 -12.96 -12.54 13.22
CA LEU A 80 -12.10 -13.48 12.50
C LEU A 80 -12.45 -13.55 11.01
N TYR A 81 -13.73 -13.42 10.66
CA TYR A 81 -14.17 -13.31 9.28
C TYR A 81 -13.64 -12.02 8.64
N ALA A 82 -13.81 -10.88 9.32
CA ALA A 82 -13.23 -9.60 8.91
C ALA A 82 -11.72 -9.73 8.71
N SER A 83 -11.01 -10.35 9.65
CA SER A 83 -9.57 -10.57 9.52
C SER A 83 -9.22 -11.40 8.28
N ALA A 84 -9.97 -12.48 7.98
CA ALA A 84 -9.76 -13.27 6.77
C ALA A 84 -10.03 -12.45 5.49
N LEU A 85 -11.10 -11.64 5.48
CA LEU A 85 -11.43 -10.75 4.36
C LEU A 85 -10.30 -9.75 4.07
N THR A 86 -9.70 -9.14 5.11
CA THR A 86 -8.56 -8.23 4.91
C THR A 86 -7.33 -8.91 4.29
N ARG A 87 -7.14 -10.22 4.53
CA ARG A 87 -6.01 -10.97 3.95
C ARG A 87 -6.16 -11.19 2.46
N ILE A 88 -7.39 -11.22 1.96
CA ILE A 88 -7.72 -11.28 0.54
C ILE A 88 -8.13 -9.90 0.01
N GLY A 89 -7.64 -8.80 0.61
CA GLY A 89 -7.87 -7.44 0.11
C GLY A 89 -9.34 -6.99 0.02
N ARG A 90 -10.28 -7.69 0.68
CA ARG A 90 -11.70 -7.34 0.77
C ARG A 90 -11.95 -6.43 1.96
N ASP A 91 -11.20 -5.33 2.01
CA ASP A 91 -11.23 -4.40 3.15
C ASP A 91 -12.58 -3.72 3.36
N LYS A 92 -13.34 -3.45 2.29
CA LYS A 92 -14.70 -2.90 2.38
C LYS A 92 -15.64 -3.85 3.13
N ASP A 93 -15.63 -5.12 2.77
CA ASP A 93 -16.43 -6.15 3.43
C ASP A 93 -15.95 -6.37 4.87
N ALA A 94 -14.63 -6.37 5.08
CA ALA A 94 -14.06 -6.50 6.42
C ALA A 94 -14.49 -5.38 7.37
N ILE A 95 -14.67 -4.15 6.88
CA ILE A 95 -15.18 -3.03 7.69
C ILE A 95 -16.57 -3.34 8.23
N VAL A 96 -17.46 -3.86 7.39
CA VAL A 96 -18.84 -4.24 7.78
C VAL A 96 -18.79 -5.31 8.88
N GLU A 97 -17.97 -6.35 8.68
CA GLU A 97 -17.83 -7.44 9.64
C GLU A 97 -17.18 -6.99 10.96
N TYR A 98 -16.20 -6.09 10.93
CA TYR A 98 -15.67 -5.48 12.16
C TYR A 98 -16.73 -4.65 12.90
N GLN A 99 -17.59 -3.92 12.17
CA GLN A 99 -18.69 -3.17 12.78
C GLN A 99 -19.73 -4.10 13.43
N HIS A 100 -20.10 -5.20 12.78
CA HIS A 100 -20.96 -6.22 13.40
C HIS A 100 -20.33 -6.80 14.66
N SER A 101 -19.03 -7.12 14.65
CA SER A 101 -18.31 -7.58 15.83
C SER A 101 -18.39 -6.58 17.00
N LEU A 102 -18.20 -5.29 16.74
CA LEU A 102 -18.30 -4.23 17.75
C LEU A 102 -19.71 -4.09 18.33
N GLN A 103 -20.76 -4.23 17.50
CA GLN A 103 -22.15 -4.20 17.99
C GLN A 103 -22.41 -5.28 19.05
N TYR A 104 -21.83 -6.48 18.88
CA TYR A 104 -21.93 -7.54 19.88
C TYR A 104 -21.06 -7.28 21.12
N LEU A 105 -19.94 -6.56 21.02
CA LEU A 105 -19.09 -6.26 22.18
C LEU A 105 -19.64 -5.09 23.03
N GLU A 106 -20.21 -4.08 22.39
CA GLU A 106 -20.61 -2.82 23.03
C GLU A 106 -21.94 -2.91 23.80
N GLN A 107 -22.80 -3.89 23.51
CA GLN A 107 -24.17 -3.92 24.01
C GLN A 107 -24.32 -4.02 25.55
N PHE A 108 -23.31 -4.45 26.31
CA PHE A 108 -23.42 -4.60 27.77
C PHE A 108 -22.11 -4.35 28.57
N GLN A 109 -21.06 -3.82 27.94
CA GLN A 109 -19.75 -3.69 28.59
C GLN A 109 -19.51 -2.29 29.15
N THR A 110 -19.16 -2.21 30.44
CA THR A 110 -18.75 -0.97 31.12
C THR A 110 -17.23 -0.72 31.04
N THR A 111 -16.44 -1.73 30.67
CA THR A 111 -14.98 -1.66 30.57
C THR A 111 -14.51 -2.21 29.23
N VAL A 112 -13.51 -1.56 28.63
CA VAL A 112 -12.99 -1.90 27.31
C VAL A 112 -12.11 -3.15 27.39
N THR A 113 -12.37 -4.14 26.54
CA THR A 113 -11.58 -5.39 26.50
C THR A 113 -10.44 -5.34 25.48
N GLU A 114 -9.41 -6.17 25.65
CA GLU A 114 -8.32 -6.30 24.66
C GLU A 114 -8.85 -6.74 23.28
N THR A 115 -9.82 -7.65 23.26
CA THR A 115 -10.53 -8.09 22.04
C THR A 115 -11.20 -6.92 21.33
N GLU A 116 -11.89 -6.05 22.06
CA GLU A 116 -12.57 -4.88 21.51
C GLU A 116 -11.54 -3.89 20.90
N ILE A 117 -10.40 -3.68 21.57
CA ILE A 117 -9.29 -2.89 21.03
C ILE A 117 -8.75 -3.51 19.73
N ASP A 118 -8.58 -4.82 19.69
CA ASP A 118 -8.07 -5.55 18.53
C ASP A 118 -9.02 -5.47 17.32
N VAL A 119 -10.33 -5.54 17.56
CA VAL A 119 -11.38 -5.35 16.54
C VAL A 119 -11.31 -3.93 15.99
N ARG A 120 -11.27 -2.90 16.84
CA ARG A 120 -11.13 -1.50 16.38
C ARG A 120 -9.82 -1.25 15.65
N MET A 121 -8.74 -1.86 16.11
CA MET A 121 -7.44 -1.79 15.44
C MET A 121 -7.51 -2.41 14.04
N GLY A 122 -8.22 -3.53 13.87
CA GLY A 122 -8.54 -4.12 12.57
C GLY A 122 -9.33 -3.17 11.66
N LEU A 123 -10.42 -2.61 12.18
CA LEU A 123 -11.26 -1.62 11.48
C LEU A 123 -10.46 -0.41 10.99
N GLY A 124 -9.67 0.21 11.87
CA GLY A 124 -8.82 1.36 11.53
C GLY A 124 -7.79 1.03 10.44
N LYS A 125 -7.20 -0.17 10.50
CA LYS A 125 -6.24 -0.65 9.48
C LYS A 125 -6.89 -0.87 8.12
N SER A 126 -8.11 -1.39 8.07
CA SER A 126 -8.86 -1.56 6.81
C SER A 126 -9.20 -0.21 6.18
N LEU A 127 -9.67 0.75 6.99
CA LEU A 127 -9.90 2.13 6.54
C LEU A 127 -8.62 2.77 6.00
N GLN A 128 -7.49 2.58 6.68
CA GLN A 128 -6.18 3.09 6.26
C GLN A 128 -5.72 2.49 4.92
N ARG A 129 -5.92 1.18 4.69
CA ARG A 129 -5.64 0.52 3.39
C ARG A 129 -6.52 1.02 2.25
N LEU A 130 -7.74 1.43 2.57
CA LEU A 130 -8.67 2.05 1.61
C LEU A 130 -8.44 3.55 1.41
N LEU A 131 -7.37 4.12 1.95
CA LEU A 131 -7.04 5.55 1.87
C LEU A 131 -8.06 6.48 2.58
N ARG A 132 -8.81 5.94 3.56
CA ARG A 132 -9.79 6.66 4.39
C ARG A 132 -9.16 7.15 5.70
N TYR A 133 -8.10 7.96 5.58
CA TYR A 133 -7.22 8.35 6.68
C TYR A 133 -7.87 9.15 7.81
N ARG A 134 -8.84 10.05 7.56
CA ARG A 134 -9.58 10.80 8.60
C ARG A 134 -10.43 9.87 9.45
N LYS A 135 -11.17 8.95 8.82
CA LYS A 135 -11.95 7.93 9.53
C LYS A 135 -11.04 7.00 10.33
N ALA A 136 -9.95 6.53 9.71
CA ALA A 136 -8.95 5.70 10.39
C ALA A 136 -8.30 6.42 11.59
N LYS A 137 -7.90 7.69 11.43
CA LYS A 137 -7.35 8.54 12.49
C LYS A 137 -8.27 8.59 13.69
N ASN A 138 -9.56 8.85 13.49
CA ASN A 138 -10.52 8.96 14.58
C ASN A 138 -10.66 7.65 15.35
N ILE A 139 -10.67 6.50 14.65
CA ILE A 139 -10.66 5.18 15.29
C ILE A 139 -9.39 4.97 16.13
N PHE A 140 -8.22 5.34 15.61
CA PHE A 140 -6.97 5.19 16.35
C PHE A 140 -6.86 6.13 17.56
N ILE A 141 -7.37 7.36 17.47
CA ILE A 141 -7.46 8.26 18.62
C ILE A 141 -8.39 7.68 19.69
N ASP A 142 -9.55 7.16 19.31
CA ASP A 142 -10.47 6.50 20.25
C ASP A 142 -9.80 5.32 20.98
N ILE A 143 -9.10 4.45 20.24
CA ILE A 143 -8.30 3.36 20.81
C ILE A 143 -7.27 3.90 21.80
N ALA A 144 -6.54 4.96 21.43
CA ALA A 144 -5.50 5.52 22.27
C ALA A 144 -6.08 6.04 23.60
N CYS A 145 -7.18 6.80 23.55
CA CYS A 145 -7.90 7.26 24.73
C CYS A 145 -8.38 6.11 25.61
N LYS A 146 -8.90 5.03 25.03
CA LYS A 146 -9.37 3.84 25.77
C LYS A 146 -8.25 3.04 26.43
N CYS A 147 -7.06 3.02 25.84
CA CYS A 147 -5.91 2.34 26.42
C CYS A 147 -5.18 3.17 27.49
N ALA A 148 -5.43 4.49 27.55
CA ALA A 148 -4.80 5.38 28.51
C ALA A 148 -5.13 4.96 29.95
N GLY A 149 -4.10 4.70 30.76
CA GLY A 149 -4.24 4.27 32.16
C GLY A 149 -4.13 2.76 32.40
N PHE A 150 -4.26 1.91 31.37
CA PHE A 150 -4.15 0.46 31.50
C PHE A 150 -2.75 -0.03 31.14
N GLY A 151 -1.96 -0.46 32.13
CA GLY A 151 -0.57 -0.90 31.94
C GLY A 151 -0.42 -2.07 30.96
N THR A 152 -1.40 -2.98 30.93
CA THR A 152 -1.42 -4.16 30.05
C THR A 152 -1.62 -3.81 28.57
N LEU A 153 -2.28 -2.69 28.25
CA LEU A 153 -2.58 -2.26 26.87
C LEU A 153 -1.55 -1.27 26.31
N ARG A 154 -0.36 -1.16 26.93
CA ARG A 154 0.67 -0.17 26.54
C ARG A 154 1.09 -0.29 25.08
N GLN A 155 1.21 -1.51 24.56
CA GLN A 155 1.60 -1.73 23.16
C GLN A 155 0.49 -1.27 22.20
N ASN A 156 -0.77 -1.59 22.49
CA ASN A 156 -1.92 -1.13 21.70
C ASN A 156 -2.05 0.39 21.73
N HIS A 157 -1.80 1.03 22.90
CA HIS A 157 -1.77 2.49 23.04
C HIS A 157 -0.74 3.11 22.11
N SER A 158 0.52 2.64 22.14
CA SER A 158 1.59 3.14 21.26
C SER A 158 1.28 2.90 19.78
N GLU A 159 0.87 1.69 19.40
CA GLU A 159 0.53 1.39 17.99
C GLU A 159 -0.61 2.29 17.48
N ALA A 160 -1.64 2.54 18.30
CA ALA A 160 -2.74 3.41 17.93
C ALA A 160 -2.27 4.84 17.69
N VAL A 161 -1.43 5.39 18.58
CA VAL A 161 -0.87 6.74 18.42
C VAL A 161 0.00 6.84 17.16
N GLN A 162 0.89 5.87 16.94
CA GLN A 162 1.72 5.82 15.72
C GLN A 162 0.87 5.84 14.44
N ARG A 163 -0.24 5.09 14.42
CA ARG A 163 -1.15 5.02 13.27
C ARG A 163 -1.99 6.28 13.09
N ALA A 164 -2.44 6.90 14.18
CA ALA A 164 -3.15 8.18 14.12
C ALA A 164 -2.24 9.27 13.55
N VAL A 165 -0.99 9.35 14.03
CA VAL A 165 0.04 10.26 13.52
C VAL A 165 0.32 9.99 12.04
N LEU A 166 0.48 8.72 11.65
CA LEU A 166 0.68 8.35 10.25
C LEU A 166 -0.48 8.85 9.37
N CYS A 167 -1.73 8.68 9.82
CA CYS A 167 -2.89 9.19 9.08
C CYS A 167 -2.85 10.73 8.93
N CYS A 168 -2.49 11.46 9.99
CA CYS A 168 -2.30 12.92 9.92
C CYS A 168 -1.25 13.32 8.88
N LEU A 169 -0.09 12.67 8.86
CA LEU A 169 0.98 12.98 7.92
C LEU A 169 0.59 12.67 6.47
N ARG A 170 -0.13 11.56 6.23
CA ARG A 170 -0.71 11.26 4.90
C ARG A 170 -1.70 12.30 4.42
N LEU A 171 -2.31 13.05 5.35
CA LEU A 171 -3.25 14.14 5.08
C LEU A 171 -2.57 15.50 4.94
N GLY A 172 -1.24 15.57 5.07
CA GLY A 172 -0.54 16.85 5.10
C GLY A 172 -0.64 17.59 6.44
N ASP A 173 -1.30 17.02 7.45
CA ASP A 173 -1.68 17.68 8.71
C ASP A 173 -0.62 17.42 9.80
N ALA A 174 0.52 18.10 9.70
CA ALA A 174 1.61 17.95 10.65
C ALA A 174 1.27 18.56 12.03
N ARG A 175 0.41 19.58 12.08
CA ARG A 175 -0.01 20.17 13.36
C ARG A 175 -0.80 19.18 14.21
N SER A 176 -1.79 18.49 13.64
CA SER A 176 -2.54 17.46 14.39
C SER A 176 -1.65 16.28 14.76
N ALA A 177 -0.69 15.91 13.90
CA ALA A 177 0.30 14.88 14.23
C ALA A 177 1.07 15.23 15.50
N LEU A 178 1.65 16.44 15.60
CA LEU A 178 2.35 16.88 16.82
C LEU A 178 1.44 16.98 18.03
N LYS A 179 0.19 17.45 17.86
CA LYS A 179 -0.78 17.51 18.95
C LYS A 179 -1.00 16.14 19.59
N ILE A 180 -1.27 15.13 18.75
CA ILE A 180 -1.49 13.74 19.20
C ILE A 180 -0.25 13.20 19.93
N ILE A 181 0.95 13.44 19.39
CA ILE A 181 2.21 13.03 20.02
C ILE A 181 2.38 13.67 21.41
N ASN A 182 2.20 14.99 21.50
CA ASN A 182 2.39 15.72 22.76
C ASN A 182 1.35 15.30 23.82
N GLU A 183 0.11 15.05 23.42
CA GLU A 183 -0.93 14.50 24.30
C GLU A 183 -0.52 13.12 24.84
N PHE A 184 -0.02 12.22 23.98
CA PHE A 184 0.50 10.91 24.41
C PHE A 184 1.68 11.01 25.39
N GLU A 185 2.66 11.88 25.11
CA GLU A 185 3.80 12.09 26.00
C GLU A 185 3.36 12.65 27.36
N SER A 186 2.36 13.54 27.39
CA SER A 186 1.82 14.07 28.65
C SER A 186 1.19 12.97 29.53
N VAL A 187 0.46 12.03 28.92
CA VAL A 187 -0.15 10.89 29.60
C VAL A 187 0.90 9.87 30.06
N THR A 188 2.06 9.84 29.41
CA THR A 188 3.14 8.87 29.66
C THR A 188 4.37 9.48 30.32
N ALA A 189 4.31 10.72 30.80
CA ALA A 189 5.46 11.50 31.27
C ALA A 189 6.32 10.81 32.35
N ASN A 190 5.71 9.98 33.20
CA ASN A 190 6.40 9.23 34.27
C ASN A 190 6.93 7.85 33.81
N ARG A 191 6.94 7.57 32.50
CA ARG A 191 7.32 6.28 31.92
C ARG A 191 8.51 6.45 30.98
N THR A 192 9.19 5.34 30.66
CA THR A 192 10.22 5.31 29.62
C THR A 192 9.64 5.80 28.29
N LYS A 193 10.35 6.72 27.63
CA LYS A 193 9.95 7.25 26.32
C LYS A 193 9.82 6.13 25.30
N ASP A 194 8.74 6.16 24.53
CA ASP A 194 8.52 5.26 23.42
C ASP A 194 9.44 5.68 22.23
N PRO A 195 10.38 4.81 21.80
CA PRO A 195 11.35 5.16 20.76
C PRO A 195 10.71 5.56 19.44
N GLU A 196 9.70 4.82 18.97
CA GLU A 196 9.00 5.07 17.72
C GLU A 196 8.26 6.40 17.75
N ILE A 197 7.50 6.69 18.83
CA ILE A 197 6.81 7.97 18.98
C ILE A 197 7.81 9.14 19.07
N THR A 198 8.92 8.94 19.77
CA THR A 198 10.00 9.94 19.86
C THR A 198 10.62 10.21 18.49
N GLY A 199 10.83 9.16 17.70
CA GLY A 199 11.29 9.24 16.32
C GLY A 199 10.31 10.01 15.45
N LEU A 200 9.02 9.66 15.48
CA LEU A 200 7.97 10.40 14.76
C LEU A 200 7.99 11.90 15.13
N LYS A 201 8.09 12.23 16.42
CA LYS A 201 8.22 13.62 16.89
C LYS A 201 9.45 14.31 16.31
N GLY A 202 10.59 13.61 16.31
CA GLY A 202 11.84 14.10 15.74
C GLY A 202 11.71 14.43 14.26
N VAL A 203 11.06 13.54 13.48
CA VAL A 203 10.84 13.77 12.05
C VAL A 203 9.89 14.95 11.78
N VAL A 204 8.75 15.02 12.47
CA VAL A 204 7.82 16.14 12.26
C VAL A 204 8.45 17.47 12.69
N SER A 205 9.20 17.48 13.80
CA SER A 205 9.98 18.65 14.23
C SER A 205 11.05 19.04 13.21
N LEU A 206 11.68 18.06 12.56
CA LEU A 206 12.65 18.31 11.49
C LEU A 206 11.99 19.00 10.29
N GLN A 207 10.84 18.49 9.84
CA GLN A 207 10.09 19.03 8.70
C GLN A 207 9.56 20.46 8.96
N GLN A 208 9.33 20.83 10.23
CA GLN A 208 8.83 22.14 10.63
C GLN A 208 9.90 23.10 11.16
N SER A 209 11.15 22.66 11.30
CA SER A 209 12.21 23.48 11.89
C SER A 209 12.49 24.73 11.06
N THR A 210 12.61 25.89 11.71
CA THR A 210 12.93 27.17 11.03
C THR A 210 14.20 27.81 11.57
N SER A 211 14.74 27.26 12.65
CA SER A 211 15.96 27.71 13.31
C SER A 211 16.93 26.56 13.58
N GLU A 212 18.20 26.89 13.83
CA GLU A 212 19.20 25.90 14.27
C GLU A 212 18.83 25.28 15.64
N SER A 213 18.11 26.01 16.50
CA SER A 213 17.59 25.47 17.76
C SER A 213 16.57 24.35 17.51
N ASP A 214 15.63 24.57 16.59
CA ASP A 214 14.64 23.55 16.22
C ASP A 214 15.32 22.31 15.61
N LEU A 215 16.31 22.54 14.74
CA LEU A 215 17.11 21.47 14.14
C LEU A 215 17.87 20.65 15.20
N ASN A 216 18.47 21.30 16.20
CA ASN A 216 19.16 20.61 17.30
C ASN A 216 18.21 19.77 18.15
N ASN A 217 17.01 20.29 18.42
CA ASN A 217 15.97 19.55 19.13
C ASN A 217 15.52 18.31 18.32
N ALA A 218 15.20 18.49 17.03
CA ALA A 218 14.83 17.40 16.14
C ALA A 218 15.94 16.33 16.06
N ARG A 219 17.20 16.76 15.91
CA ARG A 219 18.38 15.88 15.86
C ARG A 219 18.52 15.05 17.13
N SER A 220 18.27 15.63 18.30
CA SER A 220 18.35 14.92 19.59
C SER A 220 17.27 13.84 19.72
N LEU A 221 16.05 14.13 19.26
CA LEU A 221 14.95 13.15 19.22
C LEU A 221 15.24 12.01 18.25
N LEU A 222 15.77 12.32 17.07
CA LEU A 222 16.16 11.33 16.07
C LEU A 222 17.31 10.45 16.52
N LEU A 223 18.30 10.99 17.24
CA LEU A 223 19.39 10.20 17.80
C LEU A 223 18.87 9.17 18.80
N TYR A 224 18.00 9.60 19.72
CA TYR A 224 17.37 8.68 20.67
C TYR A 224 16.63 7.56 19.95
N ALA A 225 15.82 7.88 18.95
CA ALA A 225 15.10 6.87 18.17
C ALA A 225 16.06 5.97 17.36
N ALA A 226 17.13 6.51 16.79
CA ALA A 226 18.13 5.74 16.05
C ALA A 226 18.85 4.68 16.92
N ASP A 227 19.05 4.98 18.21
CA ASP A 227 19.72 4.08 19.15
C ASP A 227 18.76 3.04 19.78
N ASN A 228 17.44 3.25 19.68
CA ASN A 228 16.44 2.46 20.42
C ASN A 228 15.36 1.80 19.53
N CYS A 229 15.29 2.12 18.23
CA CYS A 229 14.37 1.51 17.28
C CYS A 229 15.09 0.51 16.36
N ASP A 230 14.37 -0.53 15.92
CA ASP A 230 14.89 -1.48 14.92
C ASP A 230 14.92 -0.90 13.49
N THR A 231 14.11 0.13 13.21
CA THR A 231 14.03 0.76 11.89
C THR A 231 15.27 1.60 11.59
N ILE A 232 15.83 1.45 10.38
CA ILE A 232 16.98 2.25 9.95
C ILE A 232 16.61 3.69 9.53
N LEU A 233 15.31 3.99 9.42
CA LEU A 233 14.81 5.31 9.02
C LEU A 233 15.34 6.43 9.91
N TYR A 234 15.23 6.31 11.23
CA TYR A 234 15.63 7.38 12.14
C TYR A 234 17.15 7.57 12.15
N LYS A 235 17.92 6.48 12.01
CA LYS A 235 19.37 6.55 11.83
C LYS A 235 19.74 7.29 10.54
N TRP A 236 19.08 6.97 9.42
CA TRP A 236 19.27 7.67 8.15
C TRP A 236 18.96 9.17 8.28
N LEU A 237 17.81 9.51 8.85
CA LEU A 237 17.39 10.91 9.01
C LEU A 237 18.30 11.68 9.96
N TYR A 238 18.73 11.08 11.07
CA TYR A 238 19.72 11.68 11.97
C TYR A 238 21.01 12.05 11.23
N ILE A 239 21.53 11.15 10.39
CA ILE A 239 22.74 11.37 9.60
C ILE A 239 22.51 12.43 8.54
N ALA A 240 21.35 12.42 7.89
CA ALA A 240 20.97 13.45 6.94
C ALA A 240 20.94 14.86 7.56
N THR A 241 20.69 14.99 8.87
CA THR A 241 20.77 16.29 9.57
C THR A 241 22.19 16.84 9.77
N ARG A 242 23.24 16.08 9.43
CA ARG A 242 24.63 16.49 9.59
C ARG A 242 25.12 17.17 8.32
N ARG A 243 25.75 18.36 8.46
CA ARG A 243 26.28 19.13 7.31
C ARG A 243 27.37 18.40 6.51
N LYS A 244 28.08 17.45 7.13
CA LYS A 244 29.13 16.62 6.50
C LYS A 244 29.19 15.25 7.19
N PRO A 245 28.28 14.32 6.87
CA PRO A 245 28.26 13.02 7.50
C PRO A 245 29.54 12.24 7.12
N LYS A 246 30.14 11.55 8.09
CA LYS A 246 31.32 10.69 7.86
C LYS A 246 30.87 9.26 7.57
N PRO A 247 31.62 8.48 6.77
CA PRO A 247 31.35 7.04 6.58
C PRO A 247 31.16 6.27 7.89
N SER A 248 31.92 6.60 8.94
CA SER A 248 31.81 6.00 10.27
C SER A 248 30.47 6.25 10.97
N ASP A 249 29.76 7.33 10.62
CA ASP A 249 28.46 7.68 11.20
C ASP A 249 27.37 6.70 10.74
N PHE A 250 27.55 6.08 9.58
CA PHE A 250 26.60 5.13 9.00
C PHE A 250 27.19 3.73 8.91
N SER A 251 27.53 3.14 10.06
CA SER A 251 27.93 1.72 10.09
C SER A 251 26.73 0.81 9.78
N LEU A 252 26.83 0.11 8.65
CA LEU A 252 25.96 -0.99 8.23
C LEU A 252 26.57 -2.36 8.54
N ASN A 253 27.72 -2.42 9.22
CA ASN A 253 28.45 -3.67 9.49
C ASN A 253 27.62 -4.70 10.28
N GLN A 254 26.62 -4.25 11.04
CA GLN A 254 25.69 -5.10 11.77
C GLN A 254 24.53 -5.62 10.89
N MET A 255 24.47 -5.26 9.61
CA MET A 255 23.43 -5.64 8.64
C MET A 255 23.93 -6.62 7.57
N ASN A 256 25.13 -7.21 7.77
CA ASN A 256 25.72 -8.25 6.91
C ASN A 256 25.02 -9.63 7.01
N ASP A 257 23.83 -9.70 7.60
CA ASP A 257 23.02 -10.93 7.74
C ASP A 257 22.28 -11.32 6.45
N GLY A 258 22.49 -10.58 5.35
CA GLY A 258 21.81 -10.78 4.06
C GLY A 258 20.40 -10.18 4.02
N GLN A 259 19.90 -9.59 5.11
CA GLN A 259 18.58 -8.94 5.18
C GLN A 259 18.67 -7.41 5.30
N GLY A 260 19.88 -6.84 5.39
CA GLY A 260 20.09 -5.40 5.53
C GLY A 260 19.32 -4.54 4.52
N ILE A 261 19.30 -4.94 3.24
CA ILE A 261 18.58 -4.22 2.18
C ILE A 261 17.05 -4.24 2.39
N GLN A 262 16.51 -5.29 3.03
CA GLN A 262 15.08 -5.42 3.28
C GLN A 262 14.58 -4.39 4.30
N LYS A 263 15.42 -3.98 5.26
CA LYS A 263 15.09 -2.90 6.22
C LYS A 263 14.81 -1.57 5.53
N PHE A 264 15.46 -1.32 4.39
CA PHE A 264 15.21 -0.13 3.57
C PHE A 264 13.89 -0.21 2.80
N ALA A 265 13.39 -1.43 2.51
CA ALA A 265 12.08 -1.61 1.88
C ALA A 265 10.93 -1.10 2.76
N GLU A 266 11.07 -1.26 4.09
CA GLU A 266 10.08 -0.81 5.08
C GLU A 266 9.90 0.72 5.06
N ILE A 267 10.99 1.45 4.82
CA ILE A 267 10.97 2.92 4.75
C ILE A 267 10.04 3.42 3.65
N ASN A 268 9.89 2.68 2.55
CA ASN A 268 9.01 3.06 1.45
C ASN A 268 7.52 3.11 1.87
N ASN A 269 7.17 2.49 3.00
CA ASN A 269 5.83 2.53 3.60
C ASN A 269 5.70 3.53 4.76
N SER A 270 6.78 4.25 5.11
CA SER A 270 6.80 5.25 6.17
C SER A 270 5.85 6.41 5.88
N ALA A 271 5.46 7.13 6.93
CA ALA A 271 4.51 8.24 6.87
C ALA A 271 5.05 9.52 6.21
N PHE A 272 6.32 9.54 5.83
CA PHE A 272 7.08 10.77 5.52
C PHE A 272 7.42 10.95 4.05
N ASP A 273 6.71 10.25 3.16
CA ASP A 273 6.75 10.57 1.75
C ASP A 273 5.82 11.76 1.43
N ASP A 274 5.78 12.14 0.17
CA ASP A 274 4.89 13.18 -0.30
C ASP A 274 3.40 12.77 -0.17
N PRO A 275 2.59 13.52 0.61
CA PRO A 275 1.18 13.19 0.82
C PRO A 275 0.37 13.22 -0.48
N PHE A 276 0.78 14.03 -1.46
CA PHE A 276 0.10 14.16 -2.76
C PHE A 276 0.30 12.96 -3.67
N LEU A 277 1.18 12.00 -3.35
CA LEU A 277 1.33 10.78 -4.15
C LEU A 277 0.05 9.93 -4.19
N VAL A 278 -0.92 10.21 -3.31
CA VAL A 278 -2.28 9.65 -3.42
C VAL A 278 -2.93 9.91 -4.78
N TYR A 279 -2.59 11.02 -5.45
CA TYR A 279 -3.07 11.35 -6.79
C TYR A 279 -2.59 10.39 -7.88
N LEU A 280 -1.51 9.65 -7.63
CA LEU A 280 -1.02 8.61 -8.54
C LEU A 280 -1.54 7.22 -8.16
N ASP A 281 -1.84 6.98 -6.88
CA ASP A 281 -2.21 5.66 -6.35
C ASP A 281 -3.71 5.36 -6.46
N ASP A 282 -4.56 6.34 -6.13
CA ASP A 282 -6.02 6.24 -6.26
C ASP A 282 -6.40 6.24 -7.74
N LYS A 283 -7.16 5.23 -8.17
CA LYS A 283 -7.44 5.01 -9.60
C LYS A 283 -8.24 6.16 -10.24
N LEU A 284 -9.07 6.85 -9.48
CA LEU A 284 -9.89 7.96 -9.98
C LEU A 284 -9.08 9.25 -10.02
N LEU A 285 -8.21 9.48 -9.03
CA LEU A 285 -7.32 10.62 -9.05
C LEU A 285 -6.27 10.48 -10.16
N LEU A 286 -5.69 9.28 -10.34
CA LEU A 286 -4.76 8.99 -11.43
C LEU A 286 -5.44 9.22 -12.78
N HIS A 287 -6.66 8.72 -12.95
CA HIS A 287 -7.44 8.96 -14.17
C HIS A 287 -7.57 10.46 -14.47
N ARG A 288 -7.84 11.30 -13.46
CA ARG A 288 -7.90 12.76 -13.63
C ARG A 288 -6.55 13.38 -13.99
N VAL A 289 -5.46 12.94 -13.36
CA VAL A 289 -4.11 13.37 -13.72
C VAL A 289 -3.85 13.05 -15.20
N LEU A 290 -4.13 11.83 -15.63
CA LEU A 290 -3.91 11.38 -17.01
C LEU A 290 -4.82 12.10 -18.02
N ARG A 291 -6.06 12.45 -17.67
CA ARG A 291 -6.97 13.22 -18.53
C ARG A 291 -6.61 14.71 -18.64
N SER A 292 -5.74 15.21 -17.77
CA SER A 292 -5.35 16.63 -17.74
C SER A 292 -4.29 17.01 -18.78
N PHE A 293 -3.82 16.05 -19.59
CA PHE A 293 -2.88 16.29 -20.70
C PHE A 293 -3.18 15.34 -21.88
N PRO A 294 -3.17 15.83 -23.13
CA PRO A 294 -3.59 15.06 -24.30
C PRO A 294 -2.65 13.89 -24.64
N GLU A 295 -1.35 14.01 -24.37
CA GLU A 295 -0.33 13.00 -24.69
C GLU A 295 -0.59 11.67 -23.98
N ALA A 296 -1.30 11.69 -22.84
CA ALA A 296 -1.70 10.48 -22.14
C ALA A 296 -2.49 9.50 -23.03
N GLN A 297 -3.22 9.98 -24.04
CA GLN A 297 -4.01 9.14 -24.94
C GLN A 297 -3.15 8.13 -25.74
N GLN A 298 -1.84 8.35 -25.84
CA GLN A 298 -0.92 7.45 -26.54
C GLN A 298 -0.57 6.20 -25.74
N PHE A 299 -0.66 6.25 -24.40
CA PHE A 299 -0.23 5.17 -23.52
C PHE A 299 -1.22 4.85 -22.41
N TYR A 300 -2.36 5.53 -22.31
CA TYR A 300 -3.38 5.27 -21.29
C TYR A 300 -4.69 4.80 -21.93
N PRO A 301 -5.24 3.64 -21.52
CA PRO A 301 -6.44 3.10 -22.13
C PRO A 301 -7.66 3.98 -21.88
N GLN A 302 -8.60 3.98 -22.83
CA GLN A 302 -9.85 4.70 -22.65
C GLN A 302 -10.51 4.27 -21.34
N SER A 303 -10.89 5.24 -20.52
CA SER A 303 -11.41 4.99 -19.18
C SER A 303 -12.46 6.03 -18.82
N PHE A 304 -13.38 5.67 -17.93
CA PHE A 304 -14.51 6.48 -17.47
C PHE A 304 -14.77 6.25 -15.98
N VAL A 305 -15.21 7.27 -15.26
CA VAL A 305 -15.62 7.18 -13.86
C VAL A 305 -17.12 6.91 -13.77
N ILE A 306 -17.54 5.71 -13.40
CA ILE A 306 -18.96 5.33 -13.27
C ILE A 306 -19.41 5.56 -11.82
N PRO A 307 -20.60 6.14 -11.55
CA PRO A 307 -21.67 6.51 -12.50
C PRO A 307 -21.55 7.91 -13.12
N ARG A 308 -20.56 8.71 -12.73
CA ARG A 308 -20.46 10.14 -13.10
C ARG A 308 -20.34 10.39 -14.60
N GLU A 309 -19.60 9.53 -15.28
CA GLU A 309 -19.29 9.60 -16.69
C GLU A 309 -20.05 8.52 -17.49
N LEU A 310 -21.19 8.07 -16.97
CA LEU A 310 -21.99 7.01 -17.58
C LEU A 310 -22.53 7.41 -18.95
N SER A 311 -22.89 8.69 -19.16
CA SER A 311 -23.36 9.18 -20.45
C SER A 311 -22.25 9.14 -21.51
N GLN A 312 -21.04 9.61 -21.19
CA GLN A 312 -19.89 9.53 -22.09
C GLN A 312 -19.53 8.07 -22.40
N PHE A 313 -19.63 7.18 -21.42
CA PHE A 313 -19.43 5.75 -21.61
C PHE A 313 -20.50 5.14 -22.53
N GLN A 314 -21.77 5.49 -22.33
CA GLN A 314 -22.90 5.05 -23.17
C GLN A 314 -22.70 5.47 -24.63
N ASP A 315 -22.25 6.70 -24.86
CA ASP A 315 -21.94 7.22 -26.20
C ASP A 315 -20.76 6.48 -26.84
N ALA A 316 -19.67 6.29 -26.10
CA ALA A 316 -18.49 5.55 -26.57
C ALA A 316 -18.82 4.10 -26.95
N CYS A 317 -19.76 3.47 -26.23
CA CYS A 317 -20.16 2.08 -26.43
C CYS A 317 -21.51 1.93 -27.17
N LYS A 318 -22.04 2.97 -27.83
CA LYS A 318 -23.45 3.00 -28.30
C LYS A 318 -23.90 1.74 -29.06
N ASN A 319 -23.07 1.22 -29.94
CA ASN A 319 -23.33 0.05 -30.78
C ASN A 319 -22.41 -1.15 -30.47
N ARG A 320 -21.78 -1.18 -29.29
CA ARG A 320 -20.85 -2.23 -28.87
C ARG A 320 -21.20 -2.77 -27.49
N ASP A 321 -20.96 -4.06 -27.29
CA ASP A 321 -21.04 -4.72 -25.98
C ASP A 321 -19.68 -5.31 -25.58
N ASP A 322 -18.64 -4.49 -25.71
CA ASP A 322 -17.28 -4.88 -25.40
C ASP A 322 -17.12 -5.14 -23.89
N ASN A 323 -16.13 -5.95 -23.52
CA ASN A 323 -15.78 -6.19 -22.12
C ASN A 323 -14.82 -5.10 -21.61
N TRP A 324 -15.07 -4.64 -20.39
CA TRP A 324 -14.31 -3.60 -19.71
C TRP A 324 -13.82 -4.09 -18.35
N MET A 325 -12.77 -3.45 -17.85
CA MET A 325 -12.27 -3.65 -16.49
C MET A 325 -12.89 -2.60 -15.56
N LEU A 326 -13.77 -3.03 -14.67
CA LEU A 326 -14.25 -2.20 -13.57
C LEU A 326 -13.29 -2.33 -12.38
N LYS A 327 -12.75 -1.21 -11.89
CA LYS A 327 -11.79 -1.13 -10.79
C LYS A 327 -12.33 -0.25 -9.67
N ASP A 328 -12.25 -0.74 -8.45
CA ASP A 328 -12.52 0.06 -7.26
C ASP A 328 -11.43 1.15 -7.10
N ARG A 329 -11.76 2.19 -6.33
CA ARG A 329 -10.88 3.36 -6.13
C ARG A 329 -9.50 3.00 -5.58
N SER A 330 -9.53 2.18 -4.54
CA SER A 330 -8.39 1.70 -3.78
C SER A 330 -8.49 0.18 -3.69
N GLY A 331 -7.33 -0.48 -3.75
CA GLY A 331 -7.27 -1.93 -3.75
C GLY A 331 -5.85 -2.41 -3.96
N TYR A 332 -5.43 -3.37 -3.16
CA TYR A 332 -4.14 -4.03 -3.32
C TYR A 332 -4.30 -5.31 -4.14
N GLY A 333 -3.37 -5.60 -5.06
CA GLY A 333 -3.29 -6.90 -5.73
C GLY A 333 -4.49 -7.25 -6.61
N SER A 334 -5.09 -6.27 -7.27
CA SER A 334 -6.29 -6.41 -8.14
C SER A 334 -7.58 -6.83 -7.43
N HIS A 335 -7.68 -6.69 -6.10
CA HIS A 335 -8.95 -6.87 -5.40
C HIS A 335 -9.91 -5.71 -5.74
N GLY A 336 -11.19 -6.03 -5.97
CA GLY A 336 -12.19 -5.09 -6.49
C GLY A 336 -12.26 -5.02 -8.03
N ASN A 337 -11.21 -5.46 -8.74
CA ASN A 337 -11.23 -5.50 -10.20
C ASN A 337 -12.14 -6.62 -10.72
N ARG A 338 -12.98 -6.31 -11.70
CA ARG A 338 -13.96 -7.21 -12.33
C ARG A 338 -14.03 -6.96 -13.83
N VAL A 339 -14.05 -8.03 -14.63
CA VAL A 339 -14.40 -7.93 -16.06
C VAL A 339 -15.92 -7.84 -16.17
N VAL A 340 -16.43 -6.81 -16.86
CA VAL A 340 -17.87 -6.54 -16.97
C VAL A 340 -18.18 -6.09 -18.40
N SER A 341 -19.29 -6.56 -18.97
CA SER A 341 -19.74 -6.13 -20.30
C SER A 341 -20.24 -4.68 -20.28
N ALA A 342 -20.17 -4.00 -21.42
CA ALA A 342 -20.67 -2.63 -21.53
C ALA A 342 -22.17 -2.55 -21.22
N SER A 343 -22.97 -3.55 -21.58
CA SER A 343 -24.40 -3.67 -21.28
C SER A 343 -24.69 -3.67 -19.78
N VAL A 344 -23.88 -4.35 -18.98
CA VAL A 344 -24.03 -4.33 -17.51
C VAL A 344 -23.66 -2.96 -16.94
N ILE A 345 -22.59 -2.33 -17.45
CA ILE A 345 -22.16 -1.00 -16.97
C ILE A 345 -23.18 0.08 -17.35
N LYS A 346 -23.73 0.05 -18.58
CA LYS A 346 -24.75 0.99 -19.07
C LYS A 346 -26.01 1.01 -18.19
N ASN A 347 -26.33 -0.13 -17.55
CA ASN A 347 -27.49 -0.33 -16.68
C ASN A 347 -27.12 -0.32 -15.18
N SER A 348 -25.88 0.06 -14.83
CA SER A 348 -25.44 0.10 -13.43
C SER A 348 -26.20 1.18 -12.66
N SER A 349 -26.80 0.79 -11.53
CA SER A 349 -27.43 1.68 -10.56
C SER A 349 -26.57 1.94 -9.33
N SER A 350 -25.29 1.54 -9.36
CA SER A 350 -24.38 1.71 -8.22
C SER A 350 -24.15 3.20 -7.92
N SER A 351 -24.28 3.57 -6.64
CA SER A 351 -23.92 4.90 -6.15
C SER A 351 -22.42 5.06 -5.90
N GLU A 352 -21.66 3.96 -5.78
CA GLU A 352 -20.22 4.02 -5.53
C GLU A 352 -19.44 4.33 -6.81
N SER A 353 -18.54 5.31 -6.72
CA SER A 353 -17.67 5.68 -7.84
C SER A 353 -16.58 4.63 -8.09
N ALA A 354 -16.48 4.14 -9.33
CA ALA A 354 -15.47 3.17 -9.79
C ALA A 354 -14.89 3.56 -11.16
N LEU A 355 -13.67 3.10 -11.47
CA LEU A 355 -13.03 3.30 -12.77
C LEU A 355 -13.42 2.17 -13.72
N CYS A 356 -14.12 2.48 -14.80
CA CYS A 356 -14.32 1.59 -15.93
C CYS A 356 -13.22 1.84 -16.96
N GLN A 357 -12.36 0.86 -17.22
CA GLN A 357 -11.20 0.98 -18.11
C GLN A 357 -11.26 -0.06 -19.23
N GLN A 358 -10.93 0.35 -20.45
CA GLN A 358 -10.89 -0.52 -21.62
C GLN A 358 -9.88 -1.65 -21.42
N LEU A 359 -10.27 -2.87 -21.80
CA LEU A 359 -9.33 -4.00 -21.83
C LEU A 359 -8.36 -3.84 -23.00
N ILE A 360 -7.08 -4.10 -22.75
CA ILE A 360 -6.04 -4.14 -23.80
C ILE A 360 -6.24 -5.40 -24.64
N GLN A 361 -6.78 -5.24 -25.84
CA GLN A 361 -7.10 -6.35 -26.75
C GLN A 361 -6.84 -5.98 -28.22
N PRO A 362 -6.28 -6.90 -29.02
CA PRO A 362 -5.65 -8.16 -28.60
C PRO A 362 -4.39 -7.90 -27.75
N ALA A 363 -4.20 -8.66 -26.68
CA ALA A 363 -3.03 -8.55 -25.80
C ALA A 363 -1.82 -9.27 -26.39
N MET A 364 -0.60 -8.77 -26.15
CA MET A 364 0.59 -9.58 -26.36
C MET A 364 0.62 -10.72 -25.36
N LEU A 365 0.98 -11.92 -25.84
CA LEU A 365 1.08 -13.12 -25.01
C LEU A 365 2.53 -13.59 -24.92
N LEU A 366 2.94 -14.03 -23.74
CA LEU A 366 4.16 -14.80 -23.54
C LEU A 366 3.76 -16.21 -23.17
N ARG A 367 4.14 -17.19 -24.01
CA ARG A 367 3.79 -18.61 -23.81
C ARG A 367 2.27 -18.82 -23.64
N GLY A 368 1.48 -18.17 -24.50
CA GLY A 368 0.01 -18.24 -24.46
C GLY A 368 -0.64 -17.51 -23.29
N ARG A 369 0.12 -16.79 -22.45
CA ARG A 369 -0.37 -16.11 -21.25
C ARG A 369 -0.30 -14.60 -21.39
N LYS A 370 -1.34 -13.93 -20.91
CA LYS A 370 -1.33 -12.48 -20.68
C LYS A 370 -0.23 -12.13 -19.67
N PHE A 371 0.44 -11.00 -19.81
CA PHE A 371 1.41 -10.52 -18.84
C PHE A 371 1.32 -9.01 -18.62
N SER A 372 1.81 -8.57 -17.46
CA SER A 372 2.02 -7.16 -17.14
C SER A 372 3.47 -6.91 -16.73
N LEU A 373 3.92 -5.67 -16.87
CA LEU A 373 5.25 -5.21 -16.50
C LEU A 373 5.14 -4.33 -15.25
N ARG A 374 5.89 -4.67 -14.20
CA ARG A 374 6.12 -3.79 -13.05
C ARG A 374 7.43 -3.06 -13.27
N ILE A 375 7.34 -1.78 -13.56
CA ILE A 375 8.48 -0.88 -13.72
C ILE A 375 8.60 -0.02 -12.46
N TYR A 376 9.82 0.16 -11.96
CA TYR A 376 10.07 0.93 -10.75
C TYR A 376 10.57 2.34 -11.11
N ALA A 377 9.95 3.36 -10.54
CA ALA A 377 10.42 4.73 -10.60
C ALA A 377 10.82 5.22 -9.21
N ILE A 378 11.94 5.95 -9.12
CA ILE A 378 12.47 6.49 -7.87
C ILE A 378 12.26 7.99 -7.88
N TYR A 379 11.40 8.48 -6.98
CA TYR A 379 11.07 9.88 -6.84
C TYR A 379 11.73 10.46 -5.59
N PHE A 380 12.53 11.51 -5.79
CA PHE A 380 13.05 12.35 -4.73
C PHE A 380 12.20 13.64 -4.69
N PRO A 381 11.37 13.83 -3.65
CA PRO A 381 10.49 14.98 -3.59
C PRO A 381 11.26 16.27 -3.36
N LYS A 382 10.69 17.40 -3.83
CA LYS A 382 11.14 18.72 -3.39
C LYS A 382 10.86 18.80 -1.90
N GLY A 383 11.81 19.34 -1.16
CA GLY A 383 11.62 19.58 0.24
C GLY A 383 12.93 19.94 0.92
N LYS A 384 12.91 19.80 2.24
CA LYS A 384 14.00 20.25 3.08
C LYS A 384 15.29 19.51 2.76
N ASP A 385 16.23 20.19 2.13
CA ASP A 385 17.60 19.71 2.02
C ASP A 385 18.31 20.00 3.35
N LEU A 386 18.72 18.94 4.03
CA LEU A 386 19.37 19.01 5.34
C LEU A 386 20.90 19.13 5.23
N THR A 387 21.42 19.10 3.99
CA THR A 387 22.85 19.05 3.68
C THR A 387 23.34 20.24 2.86
N ARG A 388 22.45 20.94 2.14
CA ARG A 388 22.79 22.07 1.26
C ARG A 388 22.11 23.36 1.72
N GLU A 389 22.72 24.49 1.36
CA GLU A 389 22.11 25.83 1.54
C GLU A 389 21.05 26.13 0.46
N GLU A 390 21.11 25.44 -0.68
CA GLU A 390 20.16 25.58 -1.79
C GLU A 390 19.09 24.48 -1.75
N GLU A 391 17.84 24.82 -2.11
CA GLU A 391 16.74 23.85 -2.22
C GLU A 391 17.03 22.80 -3.31
N ARG A 392 16.93 21.52 -2.95
CA ARG A 392 17.00 20.42 -3.92
C ARG A 392 15.74 20.39 -4.79
N LEU A 393 15.93 20.43 -6.11
CA LEU A 393 14.87 20.20 -7.09
C LEU A 393 14.40 18.75 -7.06
N GLU A 394 13.16 18.52 -7.49
CA GLU A 394 12.62 17.17 -7.67
C GLU A 394 13.43 16.39 -8.69
N GLU A 395 13.69 15.12 -8.37
CA GLU A 395 14.34 14.21 -9.29
C GLU A 395 13.53 12.93 -9.42
N VAL A 396 13.45 12.44 -10.65
CA VAL A 396 12.81 11.18 -10.96
C VAL A 396 13.79 10.31 -11.73
N TYR A 397 13.91 9.06 -11.32
CA TYR A 397 14.69 8.05 -12.01
C TYR A 397 13.77 6.88 -12.36
N ILE A 398 14.08 6.16 -13.44
CA ILE A 398 13.44 4.90 -13.81
C ILE A 398 14.47 3.77 -13.73
N SER A 399 14.06 2.63 -13.20
CA SER A 399 14.93 1.45 -13.08
C SER A 399 14.76 0.52 -14.28
N THR A 400 15.87 0.15 -14.91
CA THR A 400 15.88 -0.92 -15.93
C THR A 400 15.77 -2.32 -15.32
N ASN A 401 15.82 -2.46 -13.99
CA ASN A 401 15.34 -3.64 -13.28
C ASN A 401 13.81 -3.52 -13.09
N GLY A 402 13.07 -4.58 -13.41
CA GLY A 402 11.62 -4.65 -13.24
C GLY A 402 11.14 -6.10 -13.31
N LEU A 403 9.83 -6.29 -13.15
CA LEU A 403 9.23 -7.62 -13.16
C LEU A 403 8.26 -7.79 -14.33
N VAL A 404 8.24 -8.99 -14.90
CA VAL A 404 7.26 -9.46 -15.89
C VAL A 404 6.38 -10.47 -15.18
N LYS A 405 5.09 -10.19 -15.05
CA LYS A 405 4.13 -11.02 -14.31
C LYS A 405 3.15 -11.68 -15.27
N LEU A 406 3.24 -12.99 -15.43
CA LEU A 406 2.35 -13.76 -16.31
C LEU A 406 1.08 -14.17 -15.55
N ALA A 407 -0.05 -14.19 -16.24
CA ALA A 407 -1.30 -14.72 -15.72
C ALA A 407 -1.17 -16.20 -15.31
N SER A 408 -1.97 -16.60 -14.32
CA SER A 408 -1.97 -17.97 -13.79
C SER A 408 -2.51 -18.99 -14.79
N ALA A 409 -3.31 -18.56 -15.76
CA ALA A 409 -3.85 -19.37 -16.84
C ALA A 409 -3.45 -18.85 -18.23
N GLU A 410 -3.39 -19.76 -19.21
CA GLU A 410 -3.28 -19.42 -20.63
C GLU A 410 -4.60 -18.83 -21.14
N MET A 411 -4.51 -17.94 -22.12
CA MET A 411 -5.67 -17.39 -22.79
C MET A 411 -6.37 -18.50 -23.59
N ASP A 412 -7.63 -18.79 -23.23
CA ASP A 412 -8.49 -19.69 -23.98
C ASP A 412 -9.73 -18.92 -24.46
N SER A 413 -9.84 -18.74 -25.77
CA SER A 413 -10.95 -18.04 -26.40
C SER A 413 -12.29 -18.76 -26.25
N ASN A 414 -12.28 -20.06 -25.96
CA ASN A 414 -13.50 -20.88 -25.90
C ASN A 414 -14.11 -20.94 -24.49
N ASN A 415 -13.30 -20.72 -23.44
CA ASN A 415 -13.77 -20.72 -22.05
C ASN A 415 -13.00 -19.68 -21.21
N PRO A 416 -13.32 -18.38 -21.35
CA PRO A 416 -12.62 -17.32 -20.64
C PRO A 416 -12.87 -17.44 -19.13
N LEU A 417 -11.82 -17.76 -18.36
CA LEU A 417 -11.83 -17.75 -16.90
C LEU A 417 -11.32 -16.39 -16.38
N ASP A 418 -11.81 -15.94 -15.22
CA ASP A 418 -11.37 -14.69 -14.58
C ASP A 418 -9.83 -14.68 -14.36
N ASP A 419 -9.26 -15.86 -14.05
CA ASP A 419 -7.83 -16.09 -13.86
C ASP A 419 -6.95 -15.74 -15.08
N GLN A 420 -7.50 -15.77 -16.30
CA GLN A 420 -6.76 -15.41 -17.53
C GLN A 420 -6.47 -13.91 -17.62
N TYR A 421 -7.30 -13.09 -16.97
CA TYR A 421 -7.18 -11.63 -16.99
C TYR A 421 -6.30 -11.10 -15.85
N MET A 422 -5.94 -11.96 -14.89
CA MET A 422 -5.31 -11.61 -13.62
C MET A 422 -3.82 -11.92 -13.62
N THR A 423 -3.00 -10.89 -13.76
CA THR A 423 -1.52 -10.98 -13.79
C THR A 423 -0.88 -10.74 -12.42
N ASN A 424 -1.65 -10.38 -11.40
CA ASN A 424 -1.14 -10.13 -10.05
C ASN A 424 -1.15 -11.41 -9.20
N SER A 425 -0.04 -11.70 -8.51
CA SER A 425 0.16 -12.87 -7.64
C SER A 425 -0.59 -12.82 -6.30
N GLY A 426 -1.67 -12.02 -6.19
CA GLY A 426 -2.32 -11.66 -4.92
C GLY A 426 -3.57 -12.45 -4.54
N ARG A 427 -4.20 -13.19 -5.47
CA ARG A 427 -5.41 -13.99 -5.17
C ARG A 427 -5.05 -15.46 -4.94
N GLY A 428 -4.79 -15.80 -3.69
CA GLY A 428 -5.71 -16.69 -2.98
C GLY A 428 -5.81 -18.19 -3.29
N ASP A 429 -5.06 -18.82 -4.20
CA ASP A 429 -5.16 -20.29 -4.38
C ASP A 429 -3.82 -21.04 -4.50
N GLY A 430 -2.70 -20.33 -4.39
CA GLY A 430 -1.36 -20.92 -4.50
C GLY A 430 -0.86 -21.10 -5.94
N ARG A 431 -1.67 -20.82 -6.97
CA ARG A 431 -1.21 -20.67 -8.35
C ARG A 431 -0.56 -19.30 -8.52
N SER A 432 0.65 -19.15 -7.97
CA SER A 432 1.41 -17.92 -8.09
C SER A 432 1.63 -17.58 -9.57
N ALA A 433 1.17 -16.40 -9.99
CA ALA A 433 1.56 -15.79 -11.27
C ALA A 433 3.08 -15.92 -11.45
N MET A 434 3.50 -16.51 -12.57
CA MET A 434 4.92 -16.69 -12.88
C MET A 434 5.56 -15.31 -13.04
N GLN A 435 6.72 -15.10 -12.42
CA GLN A 435 7.43 -13.83 -12.44
C GLN A 435 8.83 -14.01 -13.00
N TYR A 436 9.18 -13.14 -13.95
CA TYR A 436 10.50 -13.04 -14.55
C TYR A 436 11.01 -11.60 -14.47
N ASP A 437 12.26 -11.36 -14.83
CA ASP A 437 12.83 -10.01 -14.94
C ASP A 437 12.66 -9.44 -16.36
N LEU A 438 13.06 -8.18 -16.55
CA LEU A 438 12.98 -7.54 -17.88
C LEU A 438 14.01 -8.08 -18.88
N ASN A 439 15.12 -8.70 -18.43
CA ASN A 439 16.08 -9.36 -19.32
C ASN A 439 15.49 -10.60 -19.98
N TYR A 440 14.65 -11.34 -19.24
CA TYR A 440 13.85 -12.41 -19.79
C TYR A 440 12.92 -11.89 -20.90
N LEU A 441 12.17 -10.81 -20.65
CA LEU A 441 11.32 -10.19 -21.69
C LEU A 441 12.12 -9.79 -22.92
N ARG A 442 13.27 -9.13 -22.73
CA ARG A 442 14.17 -8.74 -23.83
C ARG A 442 14.62 -9.93 -24.66
N SER A 443 14.90 -11.06 -24.00
CA SER A 443 15.30 -12.30 -24.66
C SER A 443 14.15 -12.94 -25.44
N GLU A 444 12.94 -12.96 -24.88
CA GLU A 444 11.75 -13.50 -25.58
C GLU A 444 11.37 -12.65 -26.79
N LEU A 445 11.33 -11.32 -26.66
CA LEU A 445 11.00 -10.42 -27.78
C LEU A 445 12.02 -10.51 -28.93
N LYS A 446 13.29 -10.83 -28.62
CA LYS A 446 14.35 -10.99 -29.61
C LYS A 446 14.22 -12.27 -30.44
N LYS A 447 13.78 -13.38 -29.84
CA LYS A 447 13.75 -14.71 -30.49
C LYS A 447 12.95 -14.70 -31.79
N ASP A 448 11.81 -14.05 -31.76
CA ASP A 448 10.86 -14.02 -32.88
C ASP A 448 10.89 -12.67 -33.62
N ASN A 449 11.86 -11.80 -33.29
CA ASN A 449 11.98 -10.42 -33.77
C ASN A 449 10.64 -9.66 -33.71
N ILE A 450 9.87 -9.90 -32.65
CA ILE A 450 8.49 -9.41 -32.48
C ILE A 450 8.54 -7.89 -32.44
N ILE A 451 9.34 -7.34 -31.51
CA ILE A 451 9.53 -5.90 -31.30
C ILE A 451 10.97 -5.63 -30.86
N LYS A 452 11.50 -4.48 -31.27
CA LYS A 452 12.76 -3.96 -30.73
C LYS A 452 12.55 -3.49 -29.30
N TYR A 453 13.13 -4.22 -28.34
CA TYR A 453 13.03 -3.92 -26.91
C TYR A 453 13.39 -2.47 -26.59
N ASP A 454 14.43 -1.92 -27.22
CA ASP A 454 14.89 -0.55 -26.94
C ASP A 454 13.85 0.51 -27.35
N SER A 455 13.06 0.25 -28.40
CA SER A 455 11.94 1.12 -28.81
C SER A 455 10.79 1.04 -27.80
N LEU A 456 10.41 -0.17 -27.40
CA LEU A 456 9.42 -0.39 -26.34
C LEU A 456 9.84 0.30 -25.03
N TRP A 457 11.11 0.18 -24.66
CA TRP A 457 11.65 0.80 -23.45
C TRP A 457 11.56 2.32 -23.52
N GLY A 458 11.90 2.94 -24.65
CA GLY A 458 11.75 4.38 -24.85
C GLY A 458 10.32 4.87 -24.64
N GLU A 459 9.31 4.13 -25.14
CA GLU A 459 7.90 4.47 -24.92
C GLU A 459 7.47 4.36 -23.44
N ILE A 460 7.99 3.36 -22.71
CA ILE A 460 7.77 3.22 -21.26
C ILE A 460 8.42 4.37 -20.49
N GLU A 461 9.66 4.75 -20.83
CA GLU A 461 10.37 5.88 -20.23
C GLU A 461 9.62 7.19 -20.46
N ASP A 462 9.15 7.44 -21.69
CA ASP A 462 8.38 8.64 -22.04
C ASP A 462 7.05 8.71 -21.30
N ALA A 463 6.30 7.60 -21.23
CA ALA A 463 5.06 7.54 -20.47
C ALA A 463 5.29 7.85 -18.98
N ALA A 464 6.30 7.23 -18.36
CA ALA A 464 6.64 7.48 -16.95
C ALA A 464 7.09 8.94 -16.72
N ARG A 465 7.90 9.49 -17.63
CA ARG A 465 8.36 10.89 -17.61
C ARG A 465 7.17 11.85 -17.69
N LEU A 466 6.26 11.67 -18.64
CA LEU A 466 5.09 12.53 -18.83
C LEU A 466 4.17 12.51 -17.60
N VAL A 467 3.89 11.32 -17.05
CA VAL A 467 3.08 11.18 -15.82
C VAL A 467 3.72 11.90 -14.65
N MET A 468 5.01 11.68 -14.41
CA MET A 468 5.70 12.31 -13.29
C MET A 468 5.90 13.82 -13.48
N SER A 469 6.14 14.29 -14.70
CA SER A 469 6.21 15.72 -15.02
C SER A 469 4.87 16.39 -14.75
N LYS A 470 3.76 15.77 -15.17
CA LYS A 470 2.42 16.32 -14.90
C LYS A 470 2.09 16.30 -13.41
N TYR A 471 2.44 15.22 -12.71
CA TYR A 471 2.31 15.14 -11.26
C TYR A 471 3.06 16.27 -10.55
N ILE A 472 4.33 16.48 -10.90
CA ILE A 472 5.19 17.54 -10.33
C ILE A 472 4.65 18.94 -10.64
N ALA A 473 4.18 19.17 -11.87
CA ALA A 473 3.57 20.45 -12.25
C ALA A 473 2.30 20.73 -11.42
N LEU A 474 1.39 19.75 -11.34
CA LEU A 474 0.21 19.84 -10.47
C LEU A 474 0.59 20.03 -9.01
N ARG A 475 1.70 19.40 -8.57
CA ARG A 475 2.29 19.57 -7.23
C ARG A 475 2.78 20.99 -6.96
N SER A 476 3.39 21.62 -7.95
CA SER A 476 3.93 22.97 -7.83
C SER A 476 2.84 24.04 -7.91
N GLU A 477 1.79 23.81 -8.70
CA GLU A 477 0.66 24.72 -8.92
C GLU A 477 -0.39 24.72 -7.78
N HIS A 478 -0.07 24.16 -6.60
CA HIS A 478 -0.96 23.91 -5.47
C HIS A 478 -1.76 25.11 -4.89
N PHE A 479 -1.61 26.33 -5.43
CA PHE A 479 -2.55 27.42 -5.17
C PHE A 479 -3.92 27.28 -5.89
N HIS A 480 -4.10 26.34 -6.84
CA HIS A 480 -5.36 26.15 -7.59
C HIS A 480 -5.97 24.73 -7.59
N LEU A 481 -5.44 23.77 -6.84
CA LEU A 481 -6.14 22.48 -6.62
C LEU A 481 -7.44 22.63 -5.80
N SER A 482 -7.60 23.75 -5.09
CA SER A 482 -8.87 24.18 -4.50
C SER A 482 -9.94 24.56 -5.54
N SER A 483 -9.52 24.90 -6.76
CA SER A 483 -10.39 25.28 -7.89
C SER A 483 -10.92 24.07 -8.64
N ILE A 484 -10.20 22.94 -8.59
CA ILE A 484 -10.79 21.63 -8.84
C ILE A 484 -11.64 21.33 -7.61
N LYS A 485 -12.84 21.92 -7.52
CA LYS A 485 -13.85 21.48 -6.55
C LYS A 485 -14.11 20.00 -6.84
N PHE A 486 -13.44 19.16 -6.07
CA PHE A 486 -13.56 17.73 -6.10
C PHE A 486 -14.98 17.39 -5.64
N GLU A 487 -15.95 17.32 -6.56
CA GLU A 487 -17.25 16.69 -6.30
C GLU A 487 -17.09 15.17 -6.07
N CYS A 488 -15.92 14.68 -5.64
CA CYS A 488 -15.78 13.28 -5.24
C CYS A 488 -16.68 13.07 -4.03
N ASP A 489 -17.43 11.97 -4.04
CA ASP A 489 -18.10 11.49 -2.85
C ASP A 489 -17.08 11.50 -1.70
N ASP A 490 -17.58 11.88 -0.53
CA ASP A 490 -16.96 12.20 0.77
C ASP A 490 -16.08 11.06 1.37
N GLU A 491 -15.57 10.18 0.52
CA GLU A 491 -15.01 8.89 0.89
C GLU A 491 -13.49 8.81 0.87
N THR A 492 -12.76 9.71 0.20
CA THR A 492 -11.29 9.75 0.30
C THR A 492 -10.78 11.05 0.83
N ASP A 493 -9.83 10.90 1.73
CA ASP A 493 -9.20 12.02 2.39
C ASP A 493 -7.99 12.47 1.56
N THR A 494 -8.25 13.26 0.53
CA THR A 494 -7.17 13.94 -0.20
C THR A 494 -6.62 15.08 0.65
N PRO A 495 -5.28 15.23 0.70
CA PRO A 495 -4.68 16.42 1.30
C PRO A 495 -5.07 17.64 0.48
N SER A 496 -5.56 18.69 1.14
CA SER A 496 -5.88 19.98 0.50
C SER A 496 -4.70 20.95 0.57
N ILE A 497 -3.93 20.87 1.65
CA ILE A 497 -2.72 21.66 1.92
C ILE A 497 -1.74 20.73 2.62
N CYS A 498 -0.44 20.88 2.35
CA CYS A 498 0.61 20.20 3.11
C CYS A 498 1.24 21.20 4.08
N GLU A 499 1.06 21.00 5.38
CA GLU A 499 1.59 21.86 6.44
C GLU A 499 3.05 21.55 6.80
N HIS A 500 3.72 20.72 6.01
CA HIS A 500 5.09 20.30 6.24
C HIS A 500 5.86 20.11 4.94
N GLU A 501 7.18 20.31 4.99
CA GLU A 501 8.05 20.00 3.86
C GLU A 501 8.31 18.49 3.79
N CYS A 502 8.41 17.96 2.57
CA CYS A 502 8.92 16.60 2.39
C CYS A 502 10.42 16.52 2.73
N LEU A 503 10.91 15.32 2.99
CA LEU A 503 12.33 15.07 3.23
C LEU A 503 12.96 14.63 1.92
N SER A 504 13.74 15.51 1.29
CA SER A 504 14.36 15.25 -0.02
C SER A 504 15.43 14.15 0.02
N CYS A 505 15.86 13.76 1.21
CA CYS A 505 16.83 12.68 1.44
C CYS A 505 16.21 11.28 1.56
N VAL A 506 14.88 11.15 1.53
CA VAL A 506 14.17 9.87 1.58
C VAL A 506 13.55 9.59 0.21
N PRO A 507 14.10 8.65 -0.57
CA PRO A 507 13.52 8.30 -1.87
C PRO A 507 12.19 7.60 -1.70
N LYS A 508 11.26 7.87 -2.62
CA LYS A 508 10.05 7.11 -2.81
C LYS A 508 10.18 6.17 -4.01
N ILE A 509 9.95 4.89 -3.81
CA ILE A 509 9.89 3.89 -4.88
C ILE A 509 8.42 3.69 -5.27
N LEU A 510 8.09 4.03 -6.52
CA LEU A 510 6.78 3.85 -7.14
C LEU A 510 6.79 2.63 -8.06
N GLY A 511 5.64 1.96 -8.20
CA GLY A 511 5.48 0.84 -9.13
C GLY A 511 4.51 1.17 -10.26
N PHE A 512 5.03 1.39 -11.45
CA PHE A 512 4.25 1.58 -12.67
C PHE A 512 3.89 0.21 -13.26
N ASP A 513 2.61 -0.06 -13.47
CA ASP A 513 2.15 -1.29 -14.10
C ASP A 513 1.74 -1.02 -15.56
N PHE A 514 2.47 -1.62 -16.50
CA PHE A 514 2.19 -1.55 -17.93
C PHE A 514 1.69 -2.90 -18.46
N MET A 515 1.00 -2.85 -19.59
CA MET A 515 0.65 -4.02 -20.38
C MET A 515 0.86 -3.74 -21.86
N LEU A 516 1.25 -4.77 -22.63
CA LEU A 516 1.46 -4.65 -24.06
C LEU A 516 0.25 -5.16 -24.83
N ASP A 517 -0.19 -4.43 -25.85
CA ASP A 517 -1.10 -4.99 -26.86
C ASP A 517 -0.33 -5.84 -27.90
N ALA A 518 -1.02 -6.47 -28.84
CA ALA A 518 -0.38 -7.36 -29.81
C ALA A 518 0.57 -6.65 -30.80
N SER A 519 0.45 -5.32 -30.96
CA SER A 519 1.43 -4.49 -31.69
C SER A 519 2.64 -4.11 -30.81
N GLY A 520 2.49 -4.35 -29.50
CA GLY A 520 3.38 -4.07 -28.37
C GLY A 520 3.57 -2.62 -28.04
N GLN A 521 2.54 -1.81 -28.29
CA GLN A 521 2.34 -0.55 -27.59
C GLN A 521 2.21 -0.82 -26.08
N PRO A 522 3.03 -0.18 -25.22
CA PRO A 522 2.84 -0.17 -23.78
C PRO A 522 1.67 0.72 -23.36
N TRP A 523 0.79 0.14 -22.54
CA TRP A 523 -0.36 0.80 -21.94
C TRP A 523 -0.24 0.82 -20.42
N LEU A 524 -0.20 2.02 -19.82
CA LEU A 524 -0.19 2.23 -18.38
C LEU A 524 -1.54 1.82 -17.77
N LEU A 525 -1.52 0.86 -16.86
CA LEU A 525 -2.71 0.36 -16.17
C LEU A 525 -2.95 1.07 -14.83
N GLU A 526 -1.87 1.32 -14.09
CA GLU A 526 -1.87 1.99 -12.79
C GLU A 526 -0.47 2.40 -12.35
N VAL A 527 -0.41 3.34 -11.39
CA VAL A 527 0.79 3.63 -10.59
C VAL A 527 0.49 3.23 -9.15
N ASN A 528 1.45 2.59 -8.49
CA ASN A 528 1.34 2.16 -7.11
C ASN A 528 2.30 2.99 -6.24
N ARG A 529 1.77 3.72 -5.26
CA ARG A 529 2.56 4.42 -4.23
C ARG A 529 3.23 3.44 -3.29
N PHE A 530 2.65 2.26 -3.07
CA PHE A 530 3.23 1.22 -2.20
C PHE A 530 3.40 -0.09 -2.98
N PRO A 531 4.38 -0.15 -3.92
CA PRO A 531 4.67 -1.41 -4.58
C PRO A 531 5.14 -2.43 -3.53
N GLY A 532 4.72 -3.69 -3.66
CA GLY A 532 5.24 -4.75 -2.81
C GLY A 532 6.73 -4.94 -3.04
N LEU A 533 7.56 -4.60 -2.05
CA LEU A 533 9.02 -4.71 -2.08
C LEU A 533 9.54 -5.89 -1.24
N GLU A 534 8.66 -6.64 -0.58
CA GLU A 534 8.98 -7.92 0.04
C GLU A 534 9.16 -9.01 -1.03
N PRO A 535 10.28 -9.75 -1.04
CA PRO A 535 10.51 -10.83 -1.99
C PRO A 535 9.53 -11.99 -1.85
N ARG A 536 9.09 -12.54 -2.99
CA ARG A 536 8.23 -13.73 -3.09
C ARG A 536 8.92 -14.92 -3.75
N SER A 537 10.06 -14.69 -4.41
CA SER A 537 10.92 -15.70 -5.03
C SER A 537 12.37 -15.20 -5.07
N SER A 538 13.33 -16.06 -5.42
CA SER A 538 14.74 -15.66 -5.57
C SER A 538 14.96 -14.60 -6.66
N MET A 539 14.27 -14.75 -7.80
CA MET A 539 14.31 -13.78 -8.91
C MET A 539 13.74 -12.43 -8.48
N ASP A 540 12.57 -12.45 -7.85
CA ASP A 540 11.89 -11.26 -7.33
C ASP A 540 12.75 -10.56 -6.25
N SER A 541 13.43 -11.35 -5.40
CA SER A 541 14.40 -10.85 -4.41
C SER A 541 15.53 -10.07 -5.06
N THR A 542 16.11 -10.62 -6.14
CA THR A 542 17.23 -10.00 -6.84
C THR A 542 16.83 -8.65 -7.45
N VAL A 543 15.71 -8.62 -8.19
CA VAL A 543 15.20 -7.38 -8.82
C VAL A 543 14.93 -6.30 -7.75
N LYS A 544 14.22 -6.66 -6.68
CA LYS A 544 13.87 -5.70 -5.62
C LYS A 544 15.08 -5.20 -4.84
N ALA A 545 16.03 -6.09 -4.54
CA ALA A 545 17.27 -5.72 -3.86
C ALA A 545 18.09 -4.74 -4.71
N ASN A 546 18.18 -4.95 -6.03
CA ASN A 546 18.86 -4.04 -6.95
C ASN A 546 18.18 -2.66 -6.98
N VAL A 547 16.85 -2.61 -7.10
CA VAL A 547 16.07 -1.36 -7.10
C VAL A 547 16.26 -0.58 -5.80
N LEU A 548 16.19 -1.27 -4.65
CA LEU A 548 16.43 -0.68 -3.34
C LEU A 548 17.87 -0.15 -3.25
N TYR A 549 18.85 -0.96 -3.62
CA TYR A 549 20.25 -0.60 -3.54
C TYR A 549 20.55 0.67 -4.34
N ASP A 550 20.09 0.75 -5.58
CA ASP A 550 20.31 1.92 -6.42
C ASP A 550 19.63 3.18 -5.88
N ALA A 551 18.39 3.06 -5.39
CA ALA A 551 17.65 4.18 -4.82
C ALA A 551 18.38 4.76 -3.60
N TRP A 552 18.88 3.90 -2.71
CA TRP A 552 19.56 4.33 -1.49
C TRP A 552 21.02 4.72 -1.71
N CYS A 553 21.72 4.19 -2.72
CA CYS A 553 23.01 4.73 -3.18
C CYS A 553 22.86 6.13 -3.75
N THR A 554 21.79 6.38 -4.52
CA THR A 554 21.47 7.72 -5.04
C THR A 554 21.18 8.69 -3.89
N ALA A 555 20.42 8.24 -2.88
CA ALA A 555 20.16 9.02 -1.68
C ALA A 555 21.43 9.30 -0.87
N ALA A 556 22.33 8.31 -0.71
CA ALA A 556 23.61 8.47 -0.01
C ALA A 556 24.50 9.49 -0.72
N SER A 557 24.62 9.35 -2.05
CA SER A 557 25.37 10.29 -2.88
C SER A 557 24.84 11.72 -2.75
N SER A 558 23.51 11.89 -2.69
CA SER A 558 22.91 13.22 -2.50
C SER A 558 23.26 13.88 -1.17
N LEU A 559 23.49 13.07 -0.12
CA LEU A 559 23.91 13.51 1.22
C LEU A 559 25.44 13.73 1.32
N GLY A 560 26.20 13.46 0.26
CA GLY A 560 27.66 13.49 0.29
C GLY A 560 28.28 12.33 1.07
N LEU A 561 27.54 11.25 1.31
CA LEU A 561 28.09 10.02 1.83
C LEU A 561 28.83 9.28 0.72
N ASP A 562 29.96 8.66 1.08
CA ASP A 562 30.65 7.75 0.16
C ASP A 562 29.72 6.58 -0.17
N VAL A 563 29.63 6.26 -1.46
CA VAL A 563 28.81 5.14 -1.96
C VAL A 563 29.34 3.81 -1.41
N GLU A 564 30.63 3.71 -1.10
CA GLU A 564 31.24 2.54 -0.45
C GLU A 564 30.57 2.19 0.89
N VAL A 565 29.96 3.16 1.57
CA VAL A 565 29.18 2.91 2.80
C VAL A 565 28.00 1.96 2.52
N MET A 566 27.43 2.04 1.33
CA MET A 566 26.32 1.19 0.91
C MET A 566 26.80 -0.20 0.49
N ASP A 567 28.10 -0.42 0.25
CA ASP A 567 28.60 -1.71 -0.29
C ASP A 567 28.35 -2.89 0.63
N ALA A 568 28.23 -2.65 1.94
CA ALA A 568 27.83 -3.65 2.92
C ALA A 568 26.47 -4.29 2.60
N ILE A 569 25.58 -3.58 1.90
CA ILE A 569 24.25 -4.07 1.50
C ILE A 569 24.12 -4.27 -0.01
N ARG A 570 25.23 -4.25 -0.76
CA ARG A 570 25.23 -4.47 -2.21
C ARG A 570 24.75 -5.89 -2.54
N PRO A 571 23.76 -6.06 -3.43
CA PRO A 571 23.33 -7.39 -3.87
C PRO A 571 24.47 -8.18 -4.52
N GLN A 572 24.53 -9.48 -4.26
CA GLN A 572 25.61 -10.33 -4.76
C GLN A 572 25.67 -10.32 -6.30
N GLY A 573 26.84 -10.00 -6.85
CA GLY A 573 27.07 -9.98 -8.29
C GLY A 573 26.50 -8.75 -9.01
N TYR A 574 25.87 -7.82 -8.30
CA TYR A 574 25.36 -6.57 -8.88
C TYR A 574 26.49 -5.55 -9.03
N LYS A 575 26.77 -5.13 -10.27
CA LYS A 575 27.97 -4.35 -10.62
C LYS A 575 27.69 -2.96 -11.22
N SER A 576 26.51 -2.75 -11.78
CA SER A 576 26.17 -1.53 -12.52
C SER A 576 24.81 -1.02 -12.10
N TYR A 577 24.75 0.26 -11.71
CA TYR A 577 23.51 0.97 -11.42
C TYR A 577 22.57 0.95 -12.63
N ALA A 578 21.29 0.75 -12.35
CA ALA A 578 20.24 0.58 -13.36
C ALA A 578 19.26 1.76 -13.40
N LEU A 579 19.58 2.87 -12.74
CA LEU A 579 18.75 4.06 -12.71
C LEU A 579 19.10 5.01 -13.85
N VAL A 580 18.07 5.36 -14.63
CA VAL A 580 18.13 6.38 -15.67
C VAL A 580 17.35 7.60 -15.18
N LYS A 581 17.97 8.78 -15.17
CA LYS A 581 17.30 10.02 -14.75
C LYS A 581 16.29 10.45 -15.82
N LEU A 582 15.04 10.66 -15.42
CA LEU A 582 13.99 11.22 -16.27
C LEU A 582 14.05 12.75 -16.20
N GLN A 583 14.04 13.42 -17.34
CA GLN A 583 13.95 14.88 -17.41
C GLN A 583 12.49 15.30 -17.23
N THR A 584 12.13 15.73 -16.02
CA THR A 584 10.74 16.06 -15.66
C THR A 584 10.42 17.57 -15.66
N THR A 585 11.41 18.40 -15.98
CA THR A 585 11.23 19.84 -16.24
C THR A 585 11.05 20.07 -17.73
N TYR A 586 9.99 20.81 -18.09
CA TYR A 586 9.78 21.28 -19.46
C TYR A 586 10.71 22.44 -19.82
#